data_AF-A0A3D1E1C9-F1
#
_entry.id   AF-A0A3D1E1C9-F1
#
_cell.length_a   1.000
_cell.length_b   1.000
_cell.length_c   1.000
_cell.angle_alpha   90.00
_cell.angle_beta   90.00
_cell.angle_gamma   90.00
#
_symmetry.space_group_name_H-M   'P 1'
#
loop_
_entity.id
_entity.type
_entity.pdbx_description
1 polymer ?
#
loop_
_entity_poly.entity_id
_entity_poly.type
_entity_poly.pdbx_seq_one_letter_code
_entity_poly.pdbx_strand_id
1 'polypeptide(L)' 'MPSIIFKTPDGKEHSVTVDEGVTVMEAGRDANLGIEGTCGG' A
#
# COMPACT_ATOMS: atom_id res chain seq x y z
N MET A 1 -2.98 6.98 -13.79
CA MET A 1 -2.82 6.24 -12.52
C MET A 1 -1.62 6.80 -11.77
N PRO A 2 -1.81 7.44 -10.60
CA PRO A 2 -0.72 7.83 -9.72
C PRO A 2 0.01 6.60 -9.14
N SER A 3 1.22 6.81 -8.63
CA SER A 3 2.02 5.77 -7.98
C SER A 3 2.34 6.15 -6.54
N ILE A 4 2.20 5.19 -5.62
CA ILE A 4 2.60 5.32 -4.22
C ILE A 4 3.92 4.56 -4.03
N ILE A 5 4.84 5.11 -3.25
CA ILE A 5 6.06 4.43 -2.83
C ILE A 5 5.89 4.03 -1.35
N PHE A 6 5.81 2.74 -1.10
CA PHE A 6 5.84 2.17 0.24
C PHE A 6 7.27 1.86 0.63
N LYS A 7 7.66 2.28 1.84
CA LYS A 7 8.92 1.85 2.46
C LYS A 7 8.60 0.92 3.61
N THR A 8 9.02 -0.34 3.51
CA THR A 8 8.78 -1.36 4.52
C THR A 8 9.81 -1.27 5.66
N PRO A 9 9.55 -1.88 6.83
CA PRO A 9 10.46 -1.79 7.98
C PRO A 9 11.86 -2.37 7.74
N ASP A 10 12.01 -3.28 6.77
CA ASP A 10 13.31 -3.78 6.29
C ASP A 10 14.08 -2.78 5.42
N GLY A 11 13.49 -1.60 5.19
CA GLY A 11 14.04 -0.51 4.40
C GLY A 11 13.80 -0.63 2.89
N LYS A 12 13.12 -1.68 2.42
CA LYS A 12 12.83 -1.90 1.01
C LYS A 12 11.75 -0.96 0.51
N GLU A 13 11.90 -0.49 -0.73
CA GLU A 13 10.92 0.36 -1.39
C GLU A 13 10.10 -0.44 -2.41
N HIS A 14 8.79 -0.19 -2.42
CA HIS A 14 7.81 -0.81 -3.29
C HIS A 14 6.98 0.28 -3.98
N SER A 15 7.09 0.37 -5.30
CA SER A 15 6.24 1.27 -6.09
C SER A 15 4.97 0.55 -6.51
N VAL A 16 3.81 1.11 -6.17
CA VAL A 16 2.49 0.55 -6.44
C VAL A 16 1.69 1.58 -7.23
N THR A 17 1.26 1.20 -8.43
CA THR A 17 0.36 2.00 -9.25
C THR A 17 -1.08 1.79 -8.78
N VAL A 18 -1.82 2.87 -8.56
CA VAL A 18 -3.18 2.82 -8.01
C VAL A 18 -4.14 3.67 -8.83
N ASP A 19 -5.42 3.37 -8.71
CA ASP A 19 -6.51 4.18 -9.23
C ASP A 19 -6.89 5.31 -8.26
N GLU A 20 -7.52 6.35 -8.80
CA GLU A 20 -8.07 7.43 -7.97
C GLU A 20 -9.19 6.90 -7.07
N GLY A 21 -9.18 7.31 -5.81
CA GLY A 21 -10.13 6.85 -4.80
C GLY A 21 -9.70 5.62 -3.99
N VAL A 22 -8.61 4.95 -4.38
CA VAL A 22 -8.01 3.86 -3.58
C VAL A 22 -7.30 4.42 -2.35
N THR A 23 -7.56 3.83 -1.18
CA THR A 23 -6.88 4.21 0.05
C THR A 23 -5.47 3.63 0.12
N VAL A 24 -4.59 4.25 0.92
CA VAL A 24 -3.21 3.75 1.13
C VAL A 24 -3.22 2.34 1.74
N MET A 25 -4.21 2.02 2.58
CA MET A 25 -4.35 0.70 3.21
C MET A 25 -4.71 -0.37 2.19
N GLU A 26 -5.70 -0.11 1.33
CA GLU A 26 -6.07 -1.02 0.23
C GLU A 26 -4.90 -1.23 -0.72
N ALA A 27 -4.23 -0.15 -1.14
CA ALA A 27 -3.06 -0.23 -2.00
C ALA A 27 -1.93 -1.08 -1.40
N GLY A 28 -1.67 -0.96 -0.10
CA GLY A 28 -0.66 -1.76 0.59
C GLY A 28 -1.06 -3.23 0.76
N ARG A 29 -2.35 -3.48 1.03
CA ARG A 29 -2.92 -4.82 1.16
C ARG A 29 -2.89 -5.57 -0.17
N ASP A 30 -3.38 -4.95 -1.23
CA ASP A 30 -3.46 -5.55 -2.57
C ASP A 30 -2.07 -5.80 -3.16
N ALA A 31 -1.08 -4.97 -2.79
CA ALA A 31 0.32 -5.17 -3.10
C ALA A 31 1.03 -6.24 -2.23
N ASN A 32 0.29 -6.94 -1.36
CA ASN A 32 0.80 -7.97 -0.45
C ASN A 32 1.95 -7.48 0.46
N LEU A 33 1.92 -6.22 0.89
CA LEU A 33 2.95 -5.64 1.74
C LEU A 33 2.77 -5.94 3.24
N GLY A 34 1.82 -6.83 3.58
CA GLY A 34 1.50 -7.17 4.97
C GLY A 34 0.88 -6.01 5.76
N ILE A 35 0.37 -5.00 5.06
CA ILE A 35 -0.36 -3.87 5.66
C ILE A 35 -1.80 -4.33 5.88
N GLU A 36 -2.09 -4.81 7.08
CA GLU A 36 -3.43 -5.21 7.52
C GLU A 36 -3.94 -4.27 8.61
N GLY A 37 -5.12 -3.71 8.41
CA GLY A 37 -5.80 -2.92 9.44
C GLY A 37 -6.48 -3.84 10.44
N THR A 38 -6.04 -3.82 11.70
CA THR A 38 -6.77 -4.50 12.79
C THR A 38 -8.09 -3.79 13.15
N CYS A 39 -8.34 -2.61 12.59
CA CYS A 39 -9.54 -1.80 12.83
C CYS A 39 -10.68 -2.00 11.81
N GLY A 40 -10.55 -2.93 10.86
CA GLY A 40 -11.63 -3.27 9.91
C GLY A 40 -11.70 -2.41 8.64
N GLY A 41 -10.75 -1.49 8.45
CA GLY A 41 -10.70 -0.55 7.32
C GLY A 41 -10.71 0.89 7.82
#